data_AF-C0DV39-F1
#
_entry.id   AF-C0DV39-F1
#
_cell.length_a   1.000
_cell.length_b   1.000
_cell.length_c   1.000
_cell.angle_alpha   90.00
_cell.angle_beta   90.00
_cell.angle_gamma   90.00
#
_symmetry.space_group_name_H-M   'P 1'
#
loop_
_entity.id
_entity.type
_entity.pdbx_description
1 polymer ?
#
loop_
_entity_poly.entity_id
_entity_poly.type
_entity_poly.pdbx_seq_one_letter_code
_entity_poly.pdbx_strand_id
1 'polypeptide(L)'
;MNQQSGINAPNPDRPKEILENFSLESLRYVGSIKRGGQISAFVEAGGHTYTVRVGNYLGQNYGQITAITPDKLILSEVTEDSYGAWQRRTAELELNTSDASNQSKSN
;
A
#
# COMPACT_ATOMS: atom_id res chain seq x y z
N MET A 1 -8.43 -16.09 36.50
CA MET A 1 -9.44 -15.85 35.45
C MET A 1 -8.77 -15.17 34.27
N ASN A 2 -8.81 -15.81 33.10
CA ASN A 2 -8.29 -15.33 31.82
C ASN A 2 -9.07 -14.11 31.33
N GLN A 3 -8.39 -13.10 30.76
CA GLN A 3 -8.99 -12.26 29.71
C GLN A 3 -7.90 -11.91 28.69
N GLN A 4 -7.98 -12.61 27.56
CA GLN A 4 -7.19 -12.40 26.35
C GLN A 4 -7.71 -11.13 25.66
N SER A 5 -7.14 -9.97 25.98
CA SER A 5 -7.51 -8.71 25.34
C SER A 5 -6.68 -8.50 24.07
N GLY A 6 -7.28 -8.81 22.91
CA GLY A 6 -7.07 -8.05 21.67
C GLY A 6 -5.75 -8.26 20.91
N ILE A 7 -5.50 -9.47 20.41
CA ILE A 7 -4.40 -9.80 19.48
C ILE A 7 -4.58 -9.15 18.07
N ASN A 8 -5.55 -8.24 17.91
CA ASN A 8 -5.96 -7.68 16.61
C ASN A 8 -6.24 -6.16 16.66
N ALA A 9 -5.84 -5.48 17.74
CA ALA A 9 -5.82 -4.01 17.78
C ALA A 9 -4.48 -3.53 17.18
N PRO A 10 -4.47 -2.50 16.30
CA PRO A 10 -3.23 -1.87 15.87
C PRO A 10 -2.51 -1.36 17.12
N ASN A 11 -1.29 -1.84 17.37
CA ASN A 11 -0.53 -1.46 18.56
C ASN A 11 -0.19 0.04 18.48
N PRO A 12 -0.80 0.92 19.30
CA PRO A 12 -0.55 2.36 19.24
C PRO A 12 0.83 2.74 19.78
N ASP A 13 1.53 1.81 20.45
CA ASP A 13 2.88 1.99 20.99
C ASP A 13 3.97 1.70 19.93
N ARG A 14 3.59 1.19 18.75
CA ARG A 14 4.52 1.03 17.64
C ARG A 14 4.64 2.38 16.91
N PRO A 15 5.85 2.90 16.64
CA PRO A 15 5.99 4.08 15.81
C PRO A 15 5.34 3.78 14.46
N LYS A 16 4.24 4.48 14.16
CA LYS A 16 3.56 4.37 12.87
C LYS A 16 4.59 4.66 11.77
N GLU A 17 4.69 3.79 10.78
CA GLU A 17 5.55 4.06 9.64
C GLU A 17 5.04 5.31 8.94
N ILE A 18 5.95 6.11 8.36
CA ILE A 18 5.59 7.39 7.74
C ILE A 18 4.47 7.22 6.70
N LEU A 19 4.47 6.09 5.99
CA LEU A 19 3.47 5.68 5.00
C LEU A 19 2.04 5.48 5.55
N GLU A 20 1.89 5.22 6.85
CA GLU A 20 0.58 5.04 7.50
C GLU A 20 -0.10 6.39 7.82
N ASN A 21 0.62 7.51 7.71
CA ASN A 21 0.03 8.85 7.87
C ASN A 21 -0.62 9.37 6.58
N PHE A 22 -0.37 8.73 5.43
CA PHE A 22 -0.89 9.16 4.14
C PHE A 22 -2.16 8.37 3.77
N SER A 23 -3.14 9.04 3.15
CA SER A 23 -4.26 8.34 2.53
C SER A 23 -3.75 7.53 1.34
N LEU A 24 -4.38 6.38 1.03
CA LEU A 24 -3.99 5.55 -0.11
C LEU A 24 -3.97 6.35 -1.43
N GLU A 25 -4.89 7.29 -1.59
CA GLU A 25 -4.98 8.19 -2.75
C GLU A 25 -3.79 9.16 -2.87
N SER A 26 -3.11 9.47 -1.76
CA SER A 26 -1.89 10.29 -1.74
C SER A 26 -0.63 9.46 -1.97
N LEU A 27 -0.74 8.13 -1.98
CA LEU A 27 0.36 7.23 -2.29
C LEU A 27 0.43 7.01 -3.79
N ARG A 28 1.63 7.04 -4.35
CA ARG A 28 1.85 6.84 -5.78
C ARG A 28 2.81 5.67 -5.98
N TYR A 29 2.37 4.63 -6.67
CA TYR A 29 3.26 3.53 -7.05
C TYR A 29 4.15 3.98 -8.21
N VAL A 30 5.47 4.01 -7.99
CA VAL A 30 6.44 4.51 -8.99
C VAL A 30 7.21 3.38 -9.69
N GLY A 31 7.08 2.14 -9.22
CA GLY A 31 7.68 0.98 -9.88
C GLY A 31 8.09 -0.12 -8.92
N SER A 32 8.53 -1.25 -9.45
CA SER A 32 9.12 -2.34 -8.67
C SER A 32 10.41 -2.84 -9.28
N ILE A 33 11.24 -3.42 -8.43
CA ILE A 33 12.48 -4.08 -8.80
C ILE A 33 12.50 -5.49 -8.24
N LYS A 34 12.93 -6.44 -9.06
CA LYS A 34 13.18 -7.81 -8.64
C LYS A 34 14.69 -8.06 -8.63
N ARG A 35 15.25 -8.39 -7.47
CA ARG A 35 16.68 -8.71 -7.30
C ARG A 35 16.84 -9.98 -6.49
N GLY A 36 17.57 -10.96 -7.02
CA GLY A 36 17.89 -12.20 -6.29
C GLY A 36 16.66 -12.99 -5.81
N GLY A 37 15.56 -12.95 -6.56
CA GLY A 37 14.30 -13.62 -6.20
C GLY A 37 13.39 -12.83 -5.26
N GLN A 38 13.85 -11.70 -4.71
CA GLN A 38 13.03 -10.80 -3.91
C GLN A 38 12.49 -9.67 -4.78
N ILE A 39 11.18 -9.41 -4.68
CA ILE A 39 10.53 -8.25 -5.30
C ILE A 39 10.35 -7.15 -4.25
N SER A 40 10.67 -5.92 -4.63
CA SER A 40 10.45 -4.71 -3.82
C SER A 40 9.76 -3.67 -4.70
N ALA A 41 8.79 -2.97 -4.15
CA ALA A 41 8.08 -1.87 -4.78
C ALA A 41 8.57 -0.53 -4.23
N PHE A 42 8.38 0.50 -5.02
CA PHE A 42 8.67 1.88 -4.68
C PHE A 42 7.36 2.65 -4.65
N VAL A 43 7.07 3.28 -3.51
CA VAL A 43 5.87 4.07 -3.29
C VAL A 43 6.29 5.47 -2.88
N GLU A 44 5.84 6.47 -3.62
CA GLU A 44 6.02 7.87 -3.28
C GLU A 44 4.88 8.36 -2.38
N ALA A 45 5.24 9.01 -1.28
CA ALA A 45 4.32 9.61 -0.32
C ALA A 45 4.86 10.97 0.13
N GLY A 46 4.08 12.04 -0.08
CA GLY A 46 4.48 13.39 0.33
C GLY A 46 5.78 13.88 -0.31
N GLY A 47 6.09 13.43 -1.53
CA GLY A 47 7.32 13.79 -2.25
C GLY A 47 8.56 12.97 -1.89
N HIS A 48 8.42 11.93 -1.05
CA HIS A 48 9.51 11.00 -0.74
C HIS A 48 9.19 9.59 -1.24
N THR A 49 10.18 8.91 -1.81
CA THR A 49 10.05 7.52 -2.25
C THR A 49 10.46 6.54 -1.16
N TYR A 50 9.60 5.57 -0.87
CA TYR A 50 9.79 4.51 0.11
C TYR A 50 9.85 3.16 -0.59
N THR A 51 10.77 2.29 -0.14
CA THR A 51 10.87 0.92 -0.65
C THR A 51 10.08 -0.02 0.24
N VAL A 52 9.15 -0.77 -0.35
CA VAL A 52 8.24 -1.68 0.35
C VAL A 52 8.28 -3.08 -0.26
N ARG A 53 7.85 -4.08 0.49
CA ARG A 53 7.83 -5.50 0.12
C ARG A 53 6.50 -6.13 0.48
N VAL A 54 6.22 -7.31 -0.07
CA VAL A 54 5.06 -8.11 0.35
C VAL A 54 5.09 -8.28 1.87
N GLY A 55 3.97 -7.96 2.52
CA GLY A 55 3.82 -7.94 3.97
C GLY A 55 4.02 -6.58 4.64
N ASN A 56 4.56 -5.55 3.96
CA ASN A 56 4.59 -4.20 4.50
C ASN A 56 3.19 -3.56 4.51
N TYR A 57 3.04 -2.51 5.33
CA TYR A 57 1.81 -1.76 5.48
C TYR A 57 1.98 -0.35 4.92
N LEU A 58 0.91 0.17 4.32
CA LEU A 58 0.84 1.51 3.76
C LEU A 58 -0.59 2.03 3.82
N GLY A 59 -0.73 3.34 3.89
CA GLY A 59 -2.04 3.97 3.96
C GLY A 59 -2.62 3.98 5.39
N GLN A 60 -3.51 4.93 5.64
CA GLN A 60 -4.22 5.06 6.92
C GLN A 60 -5.13 3.86 7.26
N ASN A 61 -5.56 3.09 6.26
CA ASN A 61 -6.43 1.92 6.42
C ASN A 61 -5.65 0.61 6.66
N TYR A 62 -4.40 0.68 7.16
CA TYR A 62 -3.54 -0.50 7.38
C TYR A 62 -3.44 -1.41 6.15
N GLY A 63 -3.23 -0.81 4.97
CA GLY A 63 -3.14 -1.50 3.69
C GLY A 63 -1.94 -2.43 3.64
N GLN A 64 -2.15 -3.73 3.80
CA GLN A 64 -1.08 -4.72 3.76
C GLN A 64 -0.79 -5.15 2.33
N ILE A 65 0.45 -5.06 1.88
CA ILE A 65 0.86 -5.52 0.55
C ILE A 65 0.73 -7.04 0.48
N THR A 66 -0.11 -7.52 -0.42
CA THR A 66 -0.33 -8.96 -0.67
C THR A 66 0.44 -9.44 -1.89
N ALA A 67 0.58 -8.59 -2.91
CA ALA A 67 1.36 -8.88 -4.10
C ALA A 67 1.95 -7.61 -4.72
N ILE A 68 3.11 -7.76 -5.35
CA ILE A 68 3.77 -6.70 -6.11
C ILE A 68 3.90 -7.19 -7.55
N THR A 69 3.43 -6.41 -8.50
CA THR A 69 3.58 -6.68 -9.93
C THR A 69 4.24 -5.47 -10.61
N PRO A 70 4.80 -5.64 -11.81
CA PRO A 70 5.42 -4.51 -12.54
C PRO A 70 4.43 -3.36 -12.76
N ASP A 71 3.18 -3.67 -13.08
CA ASP A 71 2.16 -2.71 -13.51
C ASP A 71 1.28 -2.20 -12.37
N LYS A 72 1.18 -2.95 -11.27
CA LYS A 72 0.35 -2.57 -10.11
C LYS A 72 0.82 -3.19 -8.80
N LEU A 73 0.42 -2.57 -7.71
CA LEU A 73 0.64 -3.06 -6.36
C LEU A 73 -0.70 -3.45 -5.74
N ILE A 74 -0.80 -4.69 -5.24
CA ILE A 74 -2.04 -5.22 -4.67
C ILE A 74 -1.90 -5.23 -3.15
N LEU A 75 -2.87 -4.64 -2.47
CA LEU A 75 -2.92 -4.55 -1.02
C LEU A 75 -4.31 -4.89 -0.48
N SER A 76 -4.36 -5.30 0.79
CA SER A 76 -5.59 -5.51 1.54
C SER A 76 -5.69 -4.46 2.63
N GLU A 77 -6.65 -3.55 2.50
CA GLU A 77 -7.01 -2.55 3.49
C GLU A 77 -7.98 -3.12 4.51
N VAL A 78 -7.95 -2.58 5.72
CA VAL A 78 -8.94 -2.85 6.77
C VAL A 78 -9.73 -1.58 7.00
N THR A 79 -11.04 -1.63 6.72
CA THR A 79 -11.96 -0.52 6.94
C THR A 79 -13.00 -0.94 7.96
N GLU A 80 -13.51 0.02 8.73
CA GLU A 80 -14.69 -0.18 9.55
C GLU A 80 -15.93 0.06 8.67
N ASP A 81 -16.91 -0.83 8.73
CA ASP A 81 -18.21 -0.64 8.10
C ASP A 81 -19.10 0.30 8.93
N SER A 82 -20.21 0.78 8.36
CA SER A 82 -21.17 1.66 9.05
C SER A 82 -21.75 1.07 10.35
N TYR A 83 -21.63 -0.25 10.55
CA TYR A 83 -22.06 -0.98 11.74
C TYR A 83 -20.94 -1.30 12.74
N GLY A 84 -19.72 -0.78 12.54
CA GLY A 84 -18.58 -1.02 13.42
C GLY A 84 -17.85 -2.36 13.20
N ALA A 85 -18.16 -3.06 12.11
CA ALA A 85 -17.51 -4.31 11.76
C ALA A 85 -16.24 -4.05 10.92
N TRP A 86 -15.13 -4.71 11.26
CA TRP A 86 -13.90 -4.64 10.46
C TRP A 86 -14.03 -5.50 9.21
N GLN A 87 -13.88 -4.89 8.04
CA GLN A 87 -13.91 -5.55 6.74
C GLN A 87 -12.57 -5.39 6.02
N ARG A 88 -12.14 -6.44 5.34
CA ARG A 88 -10.95 -6.40 4.47
C ARG A 88 -11.37 -6.05 3.06
N ARG A 89 -10.81 -4.98 2.51
CA ARG A 89 -11.02 -4.56 1.12
C ARG A 89 -9.73 -4.77 0.33
N THR A 90 -9.83 -5.40 -0.84
CA THR A 90 -8.71 -5.43 -1.77
C THR A 90 -8.63 -4.09 -2.49
N ALA A 91 -7.44 -3.49 -2.47
CA ALA A 91 -7.14 -2.27 -3.21
C ALA A 91 -5.93 -2.51 -4.12
N GLU A 92 -5.91 -1.80 -5.23
CA GLU A 92 -4.89 -1.90 -6.26
C GLU A 92 -4.36 -0.49 -6.54
N LEU A 93 -3.03 -0.34 -6.46
CA LEU A 93 -2.34 0.91 -6.78
C LEU A 93 -1.62 0.72 -8.11
N GLU A 94 -2.15 1.32 -9.17
CA GLU A 94 -1.58 1.20 -10.50
C GLU A 94 -0.26 1.96 -10.61
N LEU A 95 0.62 1.47 -11.48
CA LEU A 95 1.90 2.12 -11.77
C LEU A 95 1.60 3.48 -12.37
N ASN A 96 2.03 4.52 -11.67
CA ASN A 96 1.91 5.85 -12.18
C ASN A 96 3.05 6.12 -13.18
N THR A 97 2.94 5.49 -14.35
CA THR A 97 3.72 5.89 -15.51
C THR A 97 3.09 7.17 -16.05
N SER A 98 3.89 8.21 -16.21
CA SER A 98 3.50 9.41 -16.94
C SER A 98 3.40 9.12 -18.45
N ASP A 99 2.75 8.01 -18.85
CA ASP A 99 2.46 7.65 -20.24
C ASP A 99 1.09 8.22 -20.64
N ALA A 100 0.91 9.51 -20.37
CA ALA A 100 -0.06 10.29 -21.10
C ALA A 100 0.54 10.60 -22.48
N SER A 101 0.30 9.70 -23.42
CA SER A 101 0.18 9.99 -24.86
C SER A 101 1.29 10.82 -25.52
N ASN A 102 2.35 10.17 -25.99
CA ASN A 102 3.00 10.59 -27.25
C ASN A 102 2.55 9.66 -28.37
N GLN A 103 1.25 9.69 -28.70
CA GLN A 103 0.77 9.08 -29.94
C GLN A 103 1.34 9.90 -31.11
N SER A 104 2.25 9.28 -31.85
CA SER A 104 2.69 9.72 -33.16
C SER A 104 1.51 10.11 -34.05
N LYS A 105 1.49 11.35 -34.52
CA LYS A 105 0.97 11.66 -35.86
C LYS A 105 2.11 12.21 -36.69
N SER A 106 2.90 11.30 -37.24
CA SER A 106 3.45 11.49 -38.58
C SER A 106 2.29 11.33 -39.55
N ASN A 107 1.89 12.39 -40.25
CA ASN A 107 1.67 12.41 -41.70
C ASN A 107 1.42 13.83 -42.21
#